data_AF-A0A7Y4SJU1-F1
#
_entry.id   AF-A0A7Y4SJU1-F1
#
_cell.length_a   1.000
_cell.length_b   1.000
_cell.length_c   1.000
_cell.angle_alpha   90.00
_cell.angle_beta   90.00
_cell.angle_gamma   90.00
#
_symmetry.space_group_name_H-M   'P 1'
#
loop_
_entity.id
_entity.type
_entity.pdbx_description
1 polymer ?
#
loop_
_entity_poly.entity_id
_entity_poly.type
_entity_poly.pdbx_seq_one_letter_code
_entity_poly.pdbx_strand_id
1 'polypeptide(L)'
;MAAFHPQVVHFTIVLVIIGVAFRLVSLLGRPAFLFTGPAAATLLILAAGAAVVSVRSGDAAHPPVERAPGARPAVMEHEEWGERTRNVLLLLGAIELAGLALRKSPKVKMVNALAAVVGLAGVFAVYETGEHGGELVYAYAGGVGIRSGDPKDVERLLLAGYYHQAMTDRAAGNAAGAATLVTQALQRFPSDPEVQMLAAESLLKDQRNPQGAIDALAAITVPAGNRFLFLQRASLQADAYEAAGRQDAAVAALEAATETFPNPRIQQRIDALKGGGSGAPR
;
A
#
# COMPACT_ATOMS: atom_id res chain seq x y z
N MET A 1 21.14 -7.85 6.49
CA MET A 1 20.36 -6.95 7.35
C MET A 1 19.30 -6.18 6.57
N ALA A 2 19.57 -5.72 5.34
CA ALA A 2 18.64 -4.94 4.50
C ALA A 2 17.18 -5.45 4.49
N ALA A 3 16.95 -6.74 4.21
CA ALA A 3 15.62 -7.32 4.12
C ALA A 3 14.79 -7.30 5.42
N PHE A 4 15.46 -7.06 6.56
CA PHE A 4 14.83 -7.00 7.88
C PHE A 4 14.57 -5.56 8.36
N HIS A 5 14.98 -4.55 7.60
CA HIS A 5 14.83 -3.16 8.00
C HIS A 5 13.37 -2.82 8.37
N PRO A 6 12.35 -3.14 7.55
CA PRO A 6 10.96 -2.92 7.92
C PRO A 6 10.59 -3.59 9.24
N GLN A 7 10.98 -4.84 9.46
CA GLN A 7 10.62 -5.58 10.68
C GLN A 7 11.25 -4.94 11.92
N VAL A 8 12.53 -4.56 11.85
CA VAL A 8 13.26 -3.94 12.96
C VAL A 8 12.67 -2.57 13.31
N VAL A 9 12.32 -1.73 12.32
CA VAL A 9 11.78 -0.39 12.60
C VAL A 9 10.44 -0.45 13.33
N HIS A 10 9.58 -1.43 13.04
CA HIS A 10 8.30 -1.60 13.76
C HIS A 10 8.52 -1.84 15.26
N PHE A 11 9.56 -2.60 15.65
CA PHE A 11 9.89 -2.76 17.06
C PHE A 11 10.33 -1.43 17.68
N THR A 12 11.18 -0.65 17.02
CA THR A 12 11.62 0.67 17.49
C THR A 12 10.42 1.60 17.70
N ILE A 13 9.50 1.65 16.73
CA ILE A 13 8.27 2.45 16.77
C ILE A 13 7.42 2.08 17.99
N VAL A 14 7.13 0.79 18.17
CA VAL A 14 6.27 0.32 19.27
C VAL A 14 6.94 0.58 20.62
N LEU A 15 8.24 0.27 20.75
CA LEU A 15 8.98 0.46 22.00
C LEU A 15 9.00 1.92 22.45
N VAL A 16 9.24 2.87 21.53
CA VAL A 16 9.23 4.29 21.90
C VAL A 16 7.82 4.77 22.23
N ILE A 17 6.80 4.47 21.41
CA ILE A 17 5.45 5.01 21.61
C ILE A 17 4.88 4.51 22.95
N ILE A 18 4.97 3.20 23.21
CA ILE A 18 4.47 2.62 24.46
C ILE A 18 5.34 3.04 25.64
N GLY A 19 6.66 3.10 25.47
CA GLY A 19 7.59 3.56 26.51
C GLY A 19 7.32 5.00 26.94
N VAL A 20 7.08 5.91 26.00
CA VAL A 20 6.74 7.32 26.28
C VAL A 20 5.35 7.41 26.90
N ALA A 21 4.36 6.66 26.42
CA ALA A 21 3.04 6.62 27.05
C ALA A 21 3.11 6.18 28.51
N PHE A 22 3.86 5.11 28.82
CA PHE A 22 4.09 4.68 30.19
C PHE A 22 4.89 5.70 31.00
N ARG A 23 5.86 6.38 30.40
CA ARG A 23 6.61 7.46 31.06
C ARG A 23 5.66 8.57 31.49
N LEU A 24 4.76 9.01 30.61
CA LEU A 24 3.74 10.02 30.91
C LEU A 24 2.80 9.55 32.02
N VAL A 25 2.28 8.32 31.94
CA VAL A 25 1.41 7.74 32.98
C VAL A 25 2.13 7.65 34.33
N SER A 26 3.43 7.35 34.35
CA SER A 26 4.22 7.24 35.57
C SER A 26 4.31 8.55 36.35
N LEU A 27 4.18 9.70 35.68
CA LEU A 27 4.21 11.02 36.30
C LEU A 27 2.93 11.33 37.10
N LEU A 28 1.82 10.61 36.86
CA LEU A 28 0.58 10.78 37.63
C LEU A 28 0.71 10.27 39.07
N GLY A 29 1.69 9.40 39.35
CA GLY A 29 1.99 8.92 40.70
C GLY A 29 0.88 8.11 41.38
N ARG A 30 -0.10 7.60 40.62
CA ARG A 30 -1.23 6.84 41.18
C ARG A 30 -0.82 5.40 41.55
N PRO A 31 -1.26 4.85 42.69
CA PRO A 31 -0.89 3.49 43.14
C PRO A 31 -1.16 2.39 42.11
N ALA A 32 -2.28 2.48 41.39
CA ALA A 32 -2.67 1.53 40.35
C ALA A 32 -1.70 1.48 39.15
N PHE A 33 -0.86 2.51 38.96
CA PHE A 33 0.03 2.65 37.81
C PHE A 33 1.52 2.66 38.18
N LEU A 34 1.90 2.27 39.39
CA LEU A 34 3.30 2.30 39.85
C LEU A 34 4.24 1.45 38.96
N PHE A 35 3.72 0.42 38.30
CA PHE A 35 4.49 -0.42 37.37
C PHE A 35 4.95 0.32 36.10
N THR A 36 4.28 1.42 35.73
CA THR A 36 4.55 2.14 34.48
C THR A 36 5.92 2.83 34.46
N GLY A 37 6.46 3.23 35.60
CA GLY A 37 7.79 3.84 35.69
C GLY A 37 8.91 2.87 35.29
N PRO A 38 9.04 1.69 35.93
CA PRO A 38 9.99 0.66 35.53
C PRO A 38 9.75 0.10 34.12
N ALA A 39 8.48 -0.04 33.72
CA ALA A 39 8.14 -0.49 32.37
C ALA A 39 8.60 0.52 31.31
N ALA A 40 8.36 1.83 31.52
CA ALA A 40 8.84 2.89 30.65
C ALA A 40 10.37 2.86 30.49
N ALA A 41 11.10 2.78 31.59
CA ALA A 41 12.57 2.74 31.55
C ALA A 41 13.08 1.55 30.72
N THR A 42 12.53 0.35 30.96
CA THR A 42 12.87 -0.85 30.19
C THR A 42 12.59 -0.65 28.70
N LEU A 43 11.38 -0.21 28.34
CA LEU A 43 10.98 -0.04 26.94
C LEU A 43 11.81 1.02 26.22
N LEU A 44 12.10 2.14 26.86
CA LEU A 44 12.84 3.25 26.25
C LEU A 44 14.34 2.96 26.11
N ILE A 45 14.94 2.21 27.04
CA ILE A 45 16.31 1.70 26.88
C ILE A 45 16.38 0.70 25.72
N LEU A 46 15.40 -0.20 25.61
CA LEU A 46 15.30 -1.12 24.48
C LEU A 46 15.05 -0.37 23.16
N ALA A 47 14.24 0.68 23.16
CA ALA A 47 14.01 1.54 21.99
C ALA A 47 15.31 2.17 21.51
N ALA A 48 16.15 2.68 22.42
CA ALA A 48 17.45 3.24 22.10
C ALA A 48 18.37 2.20 21.42
N GLY A 49 18.41 0.97 21.94
CA GLY A 49 19.15 -0.15 21.32
C GLY A 49 18.59 -0.53 19.95
N ALA A 50 17.26 -0.65 19.82
CA ALA A 50 16.59 -0.99 18.57
C ALA A 50 16.78 0.08 17.48
N ALA A 51 16.87 1.37 17.85
CA ALA A 51 17.14 2.47 16.93
C ALA A 51 18.51 2.35 16.25
N VAL A 52 19.54 1.89 16.97
CA VAL A 52 20.87 1.63 16.39
C VAL A 52 20.80 0.51 15.36
N VAL A 53 20.08 -0.57 15.65
CA VAL A 53 19.88 -1.68 14.70
C VAL A 53 19.05 -1.21 13.50
N SER A 54 18.07 -0.34 13.72
CA SER A 54 17.21 0.24 12.69
C SER A 54 18.04 1.00 11.65
N VAL A 55 18.87 1.97 12.07
CA VAL A 55 19.73 2.74 11.15
C VAL A 55 20.70 1.82 10.41
N ARG A 56 21.42 0.93 11.11
CA ARG A 56 22.35 -0.01 10.45
C ARG A 56 21.68 -0.91 9.41
N SER A 57 20.45 -1.34 9.68
CA SER A 57 19.68 -2.13 8.72
C SER A 57 19.19 -1.28 7.53
N GLY A 58 18.93 0.01 7.75
CA GLY A 58 18.58 1.01 6.72
C GLY A 58 19.76 1.31 5.80
N ASP A 59 20.96 1.57 6.34
CA ASP A 59 22.18 1.79 5.56
C ASP A 59 22.47 0.60 4.62
N ALA A 60 22.15 -0.62 5.06
CA ALA A 60 22.29 -1.81 4.24
C ALA A 60 21.21 -1.92 3.14
N ALA A 61 20.03 -1.34 3.34
CA ALA A 61 18.91 -1.33 2.39
C ALA A 61 18.96 -0.16 1.41
N HIS A 62 19.65 0.93 1.77
CA HIS A 62 19.76 2.18 1.01
C HIS A 62 20.24 1.97 -0.44
N PRO A 63 21.40 1.33 -0.73
CA PRO A 63 22.08 1.52 -2.02
C PRO A 63 21.29 1.07 -3.26
N PRO A 64 20.50 -0.04 -3.23
CA PRO A 64 19.64 -0.40 -4.36
C PRO A 64 18.51 0.60 -4.61
N VAL A 65 17.98 1.23 -3.56
CA VAL A 65 16.85 2.16 -3.65
C VAL A 65 17.31 3.51 -4.19
N GLU A 66 18.45 4.03 -3.72
CA GLU A 66 19.02 5.30 -4.17
C GLU A 66 19.39 5.32 -5.66
N ARG A 67 19.74 4.14 -6.20
CA ARG A 67 20.04 3.98 -7.63
C ARG A 67 18.80 4.10 -8.53
N ALA A 68 17.58 4.06 -7.97
CA ALA A 68 16.38 4.30 -8.74
C ALA A 68 16.34 5.78 -9.17
N PRO A 69 16.15 6.08 -10.47
CA PRO A 69 16.09 7.46 -10.95
C PRO A 69 15.06 8.29 -10.19
N GLY A 70 15.45 9.48 -9.72
CA GLY A 70 14.58 10.40 -8.99
C GLY A 70 14.42 10.10 -7.49
N ALA A 71 14.75 8.89 -7.00
CA ALA A 71 14.53 8.51 -5.61
C ALA A 71 15.57 9.07 -4.63
N ARG A 72 16.78 9.40 -5.10
CA ARG A 72 17.92 9.77 -4.25
C ARG A 72 17.60 10.86 -3.20
N PRO A 73 16.99 12.01 -3.52
CA PRO A 73 16.68 13.03 -2.50
C PRO A 73 15.77 12.50 -1.38
N ALA A 74 14.74 11.73 -1.72
CA ALA A 74 13.84 11.13 -0.74
C ALA A 74 14.56 10.09 0.15
N VAL A 75 15.52 9.34 -0.41
CA VAL A 75 16.29 8.36 0.37
C VAL A 75 17.18 9.06 1.39
N MET A 76 17.85 10.13 0.97
CA MET A 76 18.69 10.94 1.86
C MET A 76 17.87 11.56 2.99
N GLU A 77 16.68 12.11 2.70
CA GLU A 77 15.83 12.71 3.74
C GLU A 77 15.39 11.67 4.77
N HIS A 78 14.96 10.47 4.32
CA HIS A 78 14.62 9.37 5.22
C HIS A 78 15.81 8.91 6.09
N GLU A 79 17.01 8.82 5.49
CA GLU A 79 18.23 8.46 6.22
C GLU A 79 18.56 9.51 7.29
N GLU A 80 18.57 10.79 6.94
CA GLU A 80 18.86 11.88 7.87
C GLU A 80 17.88 11.91 9.04
N TRP A 81 16.58 11.71 8.79
CA TRP A 81 15.60 11.58 9.87
C TRP A 81 15.81 10.31 10.70
N GLY A 82 16.19 9.19 10.09
CA GLY A 82 16.57 7.97 10.79
C GLY A 82 17.74 8.20 11.76
N GLU A 83 18.76 8.94 11.33
CA GLU A 83 19.88 9.33 12.18
C GLU A 83 19.47 10.29 13.31
N ARG A 84 18.66 11.29 13.01
CA ARG A 84 18.10 12.23 14.01
C ARG A 84 17.31 11.46 15.07
N THR A 85 16.44 10.56 14.66
CA THR A 85 15.66 9.66 15.54
C THR A 85 16.57 8.82 16.41
N ARG A 86 17.56 8.13 15.82
CA ARG A 86 18.55 7.36 16.58
C ARG A 86 19.21 8.21 17.66
N ASN A 87 19.67 9.41 17.31
CA ASN A 87 20.38 10.29 18.25
C ASN A 87 19.46 10.74 19.40
N VAL A 88 18.20 11.11 19.11
CA VAL A 88 17.21 11.46 20.14
C VAL A 88 16.91 10.28 21.07
N LEU A 89 16.73 9.08 20.52
CA LEU A 89 16.45 7.88 21.32
C LEU A 89 17.65 7.43 22.15
N LEU A 90 18.87 7.59 21.66
CA LEU A 90 20.08 7.34 22.45
C LEU A 90 20.19 8.32 23.63
N LEU A 91 19.90 9.61 23.41
CA LEU A 91 19.82 10.59 24.48
C LEU A 91 18.74 10.20 25.50
N LEU A 92 17.55 9.82 25.03
CA LEU A 92 16.47 9.37 25.90
C LEU A 92 16.85 8.14 26.73
N GLY A 93 17.49 7.14 26.11
CA GLY A 93 18.01 5.96 26.80
C GLY A 93 19.04 6.32 27.87
N ALA A 94 19.92 7.30 27.62
CA ALA A 94 20.87 7.79 28.62
C ALA A 94 20.17 8.48 29.80
N ILE A 95 19.12 9.28 29.54
CA ILE A 95 18.29 9.89 30.59
C ILE A 95 17.60 8.81 31.44
N GLU A 96 17.11 7.76 30.80
CA GLU A 96 16.45 6.62 31.48
C GLU A 96 17.44 5.83 32.37
N LEU A 97 18.65 5.57 31.88
CA LEU A 97 19.73 4.99 32.70
C LEU A 97 20.09 5.88 33.89
N ALA A 98 20.15 7.20 33.71
CA ALA A 98 20.35 8.14 34.80
C ALA A 98 19.19 8.11 35.82
N GLY A 99 17.95 7.99 35.34
CA GLY A 99 16.75 7.82 36.18
C GLY A 99 16.82 6.56 37.04
N LEU A 100 17.28 5.44 36.47
CA LEU A 100 17.50 4.19 37.21
C LEU A 100 18.60 4.33 38.28
N ALA A 101 19.73 4.96 37.93
CA ALA A 101 20.81 5.22 38.87
C ALA A 101 20.36 6.12 40.04
N LEU A 102 19.51 7.10 39.76
CA LEU A 102 18.98 8.06 40.72
C LEU A 102 17.66 7.63 41.36
N ARG A 103 17.22 6.37 41.22
CA ARG A 103 15.88 5.91 41.67
C ARG A 103 15.56 6.15 43.15
N LYS A 104 16.57 6.25 44.02
CA LYS A 104 16.42 6.55 45.45
C LYS A 104 16.52 8.05 45.78
N SER A 105 16.89 8.88 44.81
CA SER A 105 17.06 10.32 44.95
C SER A 105 15.75 11.05 44.69
N PRO A 106 15.46 12.18 45.39
CA PRO A 106 14.33 13.03 45.06
C PRO A 106 14.40 13.61 43.63
N LYS A 107 15.61 13.68 43.04
CA LYS A 107 15.83 14.18 41.67
C LYS A 107 15.21 13.29 40.58
N VAL A 108 14.87 12.03 40.88
CA VAL A 108 14.30 11.10 39.89
C VAL A 108 13.02 11.64 39.23
N LYS A 109 12.21 12.42 39.97
CA LYS A 109 10.99 13.04 39.41
C LYS A 109 11.31 14.02 38.28
N MET A 110 12.35 14.82 38.46
CA MET A 110 12.82 15.77 37.45
C MET A 110 13.40 15.04 36.23
N VAL A 111 14.17 13.97 36.46
CA VAL A 111 14.72 13.13 35.37
C VAL A 111 13.60 12.47 34.57
N ASN A 112 12.58 11.92 35.23
CA ASN A 112 11.43 11.33 34.54
C ASN A 112 10.61 12.38 33.77
N ALA A 113 10.48 13.60 34.29
CA ALA A 113 9.81 14.68 33.57
C ALA A 113 10.60 15.09 32.32
N LEU A 114 11.94 15.20 32.42
CA LEU A 114 12.81 15.43 31.27
C LEU A 114 12.69 14.29 30.25
N ALA A 115 12.70 13.03 30.71
CA ALA A 115 12.52 11.86 29.85
C ALA A 115 11.17 11.90 29.12
N ALA A 116 10.10 12.37 29.75
CA ALA A 116 8.81 12.55 29.08
C ALA A 116 8.87 13.58 27.95
N VAL A 117 9.48 14.74 28.18
CA VAL A 117 9.62 15.81 27.17
C VAL A 117 10.49 15.35 26.00
N VAL A 118 11.66 14.78 26.28
CA VAL A 118 12.55 14.24 25.24
C VAL A 118 11.88 13.06 24.52
N GLY A 119 11.10 12.26 25.26
CA GLY A 119 10.29 11.18 24.70
C GLY A 119 9.28 11.65 23.66
N LEU A 120 8.57 12.75 23.92
CA LEU A 120 7.66 13.35 22.94
C LEU A 120 8.39 13.81 21.67
N ALA A 121 9.57 14.43 21.82
CA ALA A 121 10.42 14.75 20.68
C ALA A 121 10.89 13.49 19.91
N GLY A 122 11.15 12.39 20.61
CA GLY A 122 11.46 11.09 20.01
C GLY A 122 10.28 10.49 19.22
N VAL A 123 9.06 10.61 19.73
CA VAL A 123 7.85 10.18 19.00
C VAL A 123 7.66 11.00 17.74
N PHE A 124 7.86 12.32 17.80
CA PHE A 124 7.82 13.19 16.63
C PHE A 124 8.90 12.81 15.59
N ALA A 125 10.14 12.60 16.02
CA ALA A 125 11.22 12.20 15.11
C ALA A 125 10.94 10.85 14.42
N VAL A 126 10.37 9.88 15.16
CA VAL A 126 9.93 8.60 14.59
C VAL A 126 8.81 8.79 13.58
N TYR A 127 7.86 9.70 13.83
CA TYR A 127 6.81 10.05 12.88
C TYR A 127 7.41 10.57 11.56
N GLU A 128 8.30 11.57 11.60
CA GLU A 128 8.95 12.12 10.41
C GLU A 128 9.78 11.07 9.66
N THR A 129 10.54 10.25 10.40
CA THR A 129 11.30 9.13 9.80
C THR A 129 10.38 8.16 9.07
N GLY A 130 9.22 7.86 9.67
CA GLY A 130 8.19 6.99 9.09
C GLY A 130 7.51 7.59 7.88
N GLU A 131 7.21 8.90 7.90
CA GLU A 131 6.60 9.63 6.78
C GLU A 131 7.50 9.60 5.54
N HIS A 132 8.78 9.97 5.69
CA HIS A 132 9.75 9.89 4.60
C HIS A 132 10.03 8.44 4.14
N GLY A 133 9.99 7.48 5.07
CA GLY A 133 10.05 6.06 4.72
C GLY A 133 8.82 5.60 3.90
N GLY A 134 7.65 6.14 4.21
CA GLY A 134 6.41 5.95 3.46
C GLY A 134 6.50 6.56 2.06
N GLU A 135 7.00 7.78 1.94
CA GLU A 135 7.23 8.45 0.66
C GLU A 135 8.08 7.60 -0.28
N LEU A 136 9.18 7.02 0.23
CA LEU A 136 10.00 6.10 -0.54
C LEU A 136 9.21 4.91 -1.10
N VAL A 137 8.41 4.26 -0.27
CA VAL A 137 7.66 3.06 -0.65
C VAL A 137 6.52 3.40 -1.62
N TYR A 138 5.77 4.47 -1.37
CA TYR A 138 4.54 4.77 -2.09
C TYR A 138 4.73 5.65 -3.34
N ALA A 139 5.70 6.57 -3.33
CA ALA A 139 5.94 7.46 -4.47
C ALA A 139 7.05 6.97 -5.40
N TYR A 140 8.07 6.30 -4.86
CA TYR A 140 9.26 5.89 -5.62
C TYR A 140 9.41 4.36 -5.74
N ALA A 141 8.46 3.60 -5.18
CA ALA A 141 8.51 2.14 -5.11
C ALA A 141 9.84 1.60 -4.50
N GLY A 142 10.39 2.33 -3.54
CA GLY A 142 11.67 2.04 -2.91
C GLY A 142 11.67 0.66 -2.25
N GLY A 143 12.44 -0.27 -2.81
CA GLY A 143 12.61 -1.61 -2.24
C GLY A 143 11.49 -2.62 -2.56
N VAL A 144 10.47 -2.21 -3.32
CA VAL A 144 9.38 -3.11 -3.74
C VAL A 144 9.87 -4.03 -4.84
N GLY A 145 9.50 -5.32 -4.77
CA GLY A 145 9.93 -6.31 -5.76
C GLY A 145 11.33 -6.90 -5.56
N ILE A 146 12.18 -6.29 -4.73
CA ILE A 146 13.57 -6.73 -4.54
C ILE A 146 13.82 -7.43 -3.20
N ARG A 147 12.83 -7.44 -2.29
CA ARG A 147 12.97 -8.01 -0.94
C ARG A 147 13.11 -9.53 -0.93
N SER A 148 12.30 -10.23 -1.72
CA SER A 148 12.26 -11.70 -1.75
C SER A 148 13.35 -12.31 -2.64
N GLY A 149 13.84 -11.53 -3.61
CA GLY A 149 14.67 -12.02 -4.71
C GLY A 149 13.87 -12.76 -5.80
N ASP A 150 12.54 -12.88 -5.68
CA ASP A 150 11.68 -13.43 -6.75
C ASP A 150 11.48 -12.36 -7.83
N PRO A 151 11.96 -12.56 -9.07
CA PRO A 151 11.76 -11.61 -10.16
C PRO A 151 10.28 -11.29 -10.44
N LYS A 152 9.36 -12.20 -10.10
CA LYS A 152 7.92 -11.98 -10.26
C LYS A 152 7.40 -10.83 -9.42
N ASP A 153 8.04 -10.50 -8.30
CA ASP A 153 7.59 -9.39 -7.47
C ASP A 153 7.81 -8.03 -8.18
N VAL A 154 8.88 -7.91 -8.98
CA VAL A 154 9.12 -6.73 -9.84
C VAL A 154 8.09 -6.68 -10.97
N GLU A 155 7.75 -7.83 -11.55
CA GLU A 155 6.74 -7.91 -12.61
C GLU A 155 5.35 -7.47 -12.13
N ARG A 156 4.94 -7.91 -10.93
CA ARG A 156 3.67 -7.48 -10.32
C ARG A 156 3.63 -5.97 -10.08
N LEU A 157 4.74 -5.39 -9.62
CA LEU A 157 4.85 -3.95 -9.41
C LEU A 157 4.75 -3.17 -10.73
N LEU A 158 5.44 -3.64 -11.78
CA LEU A 158 5.37 -3.02 -13.10
C LEU A 158 3.93 -3.03 -13.64
N LEU A 159 3.21 -4.15 -13.51
CA LEU A 159 1.81 -4.25 -13.91
C LEU A 159 0.93 -3.27 -13.12
N ALA A 160 1.12 -3.17 -11.81
CA ALA A 160 0.41 -2.20 -10.97
C ALA A 160 0.68 -0.75 -11.43
N GLY A 161 1.92 -0.43 -11.80
CA GLY A 161 2.30 0.87 -12.36
C GLY A 161 1.56 1.19 -13.66
N TYR A 162 1.53 0.27 -14.62
CA TYR A 162 0.75 0.43 -15.85
C TYR A 162 -0.73 0.67 -15.56
N TYR A 163 -1.33 -0.14 -14.68
CA TYR A 163 -2.73 -0.03 -14.32
C TYR A 163 -3.06 1.32 -13.68
N HIS A 164 -2.34 1.70 -12.62
CA HIS A 164 -2.63 2.93 -11.87
C HIS A 164 -2.39 4.18 -12.73
N GLN A 165 -1.32 4.22 -13.52
CA GLN A 165 -1.10 5.34 -14.43
C GLN A 165 -2.19 5.41 -15.51
N ALA A 166 -2.62 4.26 -16.06
CA ALA A 166 -3.72 4.25 -17.03
C ALA A 166 -5.03 4.77 -16.43
N MET A 167 -5.34 4.43 -15.16
CA MET A 167 -6.53 4.95 -14.49
C MET A 167 -6.43 6.46 -14.24
N THR A 168 -5.26 6.96 -13.86
CA THR A 168 -4.99 8.41 -13.70
C THR A 168 -5.16 9.15 -15.03
N ASP A 169 -4.56 8.64 -16.10
CA ASP A 169 -4.68 9.22 -17.45
C ASP A 169 -6.15 9.26 -17.88
N ARG A 170 -6.89 8.18 -17.67
CA ARG A 170 -8.33 8.12 -17.96
C ARG A 170 -9.12 9.15 -17.16
N ALA A 171 -8.86 9.27 -15.85
CA ALA A 171 -9.53 10.25 -14.98
C ALA A 171 -9.22 11.70 -15.40
N ALA A 172 -8.02 11.95 -15.92
CA ALA A 172 -7.63 13.24 -16.48
C ALA A 172 -8.18 13.49 -17.91
N GLY A 173 -8.95 12.57 -18.48
CA GLY A 173 -9.49 12.67 -19.84
C GLY A 173 -8.50 12.26 -20.95
N ASN A 174 -7.31 11.79 -20.61
CA ASN A 174 -6.31 11.28 -21.54
C ASN A 174 -6.55 9.80 -21.88
N ALA A 175 -7.64 9.52 -22.62
CA ALA A 175 -7.98 8.16 -23.04
C ALA A 175 -6.87 7.49 -23.88
N ALA A 176 -6.19 8.24 -24.76
CA ALA A 176 -5.12 7.71 -25.58
C ALA A 176 -3.90 7.25 -24.77
N GLY A 177 -3.53 8.01 -23.73
CA GLY A 177 -2.47 7.62 -22.78
C GLY A 177 -2.82 6.35 -22.02
N ALA A 178 -4.04 6.28 -21.48
CA ALA A 178 -4.55 5.10 -20.80
C ALA A 178 -4.51 3.84 -21.70
N ALA A 179 -4.98 3.96 -22.94
CA ALA A 179 -4.94 2.86 -23.92
C ALA A 179 -3.52 2.39 -24.26
N THR A 180 -2.58 3.32 -24.34
CA THR A 180 -1.17 3.01 -24.61
C THR A 180 -0.56 2.18 -23.48
N LEU A 181 -0.78 2.58 -22.22
CA LEU A 181 -0.27 1.88 -21.04
C LEU A 181 -0.88 0.49 -20.89
N VAL A 182 -2.19 0.35 -21.13
CA VAL A 182 -2.87 -0.95 -21.10
C VAL A 182 -2.35 -1.87 -22.21
N THR A 183 -2.07 -1.32 -23.41
CA THR A 183 -1.48 -2.09 -24.51
C THR A 183 -0.07 -2.59 -24.16
N GLN A 184 0.74 -1.74 -23.52
CA GLN A 184 2.07 -2.13 -23.04
C GLN A 184 2.00 -3.22 -21.95
N ALA A 185 1.03 -3.12 -21.03
CA ALA A 185 0.77 -4.17 -20.05
C ALA A 185 0.44 -5.51 -20.73
N LEU A 186 -0.46 -5.51 -21.72
CA LEU A 186 -0.82 -6.72 -22.46
C LEU A 186 0.36 -7.31 -23.24
N GLN A 187 1.18 -6.48 -23.87
CA GLN A 187 2.39 -6.94 -24.56
C GLN A 187 3.38 -7.62 -23.62
N ARG A 188 3.49 -7.12 -22.38
CA ARG A 188 4.40 -7.68 -21.37
C ARG A 188 3.82 -8.94 -20.70
N PHE A 189 2.51 -8.99 -20.50
CA PHE A 189 1.81 -10.05 -19.79
C PHE A 189 0.68 -10.68 -20.65
N PRO A 190 0.99 -11.24 -21.83
CA PRO A 190 -0.03 -11.62 -22.81
C PRO A 190 -0.88 -12.81 -22.38
N SER A 191 -0.40 -13.64 -21.46
CA SER A 191 -1.10 -14.83 -20.97
C SER A 191 -1.92 -14.59 -19.70
N ASP A 192 -1.88 -13.38 -19.13
CA ASP A 192 -2.61 -13.06 -17.91
C ASP A 192 -4.07 -12.69 -18.25
N PRO A 193 -5.08 -13.47 -17.81
CA PRO A 193 -6.47 -13.21 -18.14
C PRO A 193 -6.99 -11.88 -17.57
N GLU A 194 -6.47 -11.39 -16.45
CA GLU A 194 -6.87 -10.08 -15.90
C GLU A 194 -6.37 -8.94 -16.78
N VAL A 195 -5.15 -9.06 -17.30
CA VAL A 195 -4.56 -8.07 -18.23
C VAL A 195 -5.29 -8.11 -19.57
N GLN A 196 -5.67 -9.30 -20.05
CA GLN A 196 -6.50 -9.43 -21.26
C GLN A 196 -7.87 -8.76 -21.08
N MET A 197 -8.52 -8.92 -19.92
CA MET A 197 -9.79 -8.24 -19.62
C MET A 197 -9.62 -6.72 -19.54
N LEU A 198 -8.54 -6.24 -18.91
CA LEU A 198 -8.21 -4.82 -18.86
C LEU A 198 -8.02 -4.22 -20.26
N ALA A 199 -7.36 -4.96 -21.16
CA ALA A 199 -7.17 -4.54 -22.54
C ALA A 199 -8.49 -4.48 -23.32
N ALA A 200 -9.37 -5.46 -23.14
CA ALA A 200 -10.70 -5.42 -23.73
C ALA A 200 -11.54 -4.24 -23.20
N GLU A 201 -11.49 -3.97 -21.90
CA GLU A 201 -12.15 -2.80 -21.31
C GLU A 201 -11.59 -1.49 -21.88
N SER A 202 -10.27 -1.40 -22.09
CA SER A 202 -9.63 -0.24 -22.71
C SER A 202 -10.06 -0.04 -24.17
N LEU A 203 -10.22 -1.12 -24.94
CA LEU A 203 -10.78 -1.03 -26.29
C LEU A 203 -12.17 -0.39 -26.28
N LEU A 204 -13.00 -0.75 -25.30
CA LEU A 204 -14.34 -0.20 -25.14
C LEU A 204 -14.32 1.26 -24.66
N LYS A 205 -13.64 1.54 -23.54
CA LYS A 205 -13.72 2.82 -22.83
C LYS A 205 -12.78 3.89 -23.40
N ASP A 206 -11.57 3.50 -23.73
CA ASP A 206 -10.51 4.44 -24.11
C ASP A 206 -10.45 4.61 -25.63
N GLN A 207 -10.55 3.51 -26.39
CA GLN A 207 -10.43 3.53 -27.85
C GLN A 207 -11.78 3.61 -28.58
N ARG A 208 -12.90 3.49 -27.85
CA ARG A 208 -14.27 3.48 -28.41
C ARG A 208 -14.44 2.48 -29.55
N ASN A 209 -13.81 1.31 -29.41
CA ASN A 209 -13.83 0.19 -30.35
C ASN A 209 -14.59 -1.00 -29.74
N PRO A 210 -15.93 -0.96 -29.73
CA PRO A 210 -16.73 -2.02 -29.12
C PRO A 210 -16.59 -3.36 -29.85
N GLN A 211 -16.43 -3.36 -31.17
CA GLN A 211 -16.22 -4.61 -31.93
C GLN A 211 -14.87 -5.26 -31.56
N GLY A 212 -13.80 -4.48 -31.46
CA GLY A 212 -12.51 -4.99 -31.00
C GLY A 212 -12.57 -5.55 -29.58
N ALA A 213 -13.34 -4.92 -28.68
CA ALA A 213 -13.54 -5.43 -27.32
C ALA A 213 -14.29 -6.78 -27.32
N ILE A 214 -15.34 -6.92 -28.14
CA ILE A 214 -16.06 -8.19 -28.32
C ILE A 214 -15.09 -9.30 -28.78
N ASP A 215 -14.30 -9.02 -29.81
CA ASP A 215 -13.37 -9.99 -30.39
C ASP A 215 -12.29 -10.39 -29.39
N ALA A 216 -11.75 -9.42 -28.63
CA ALA A 216 -10.76 -9.66 -27.59
C ALA A 216 -11.33 -10.53 -26.46
N LEU A 217 -12.53 -10.21 -25.94
CA LEU A 217 -13.17 -10.96 -24.85
C LEU A 217 -13.49 -12.40 -25.23
N ALA A 218 -13.88 -12.63 -26.49
CA ALA A 218 -14.14 -13.97 -27.01
C ALA A 218 -12.88 -14.86 -27.01
N ALA A 219 -11.69 -14.28 -27.15
CA ALA A 219 -10.42 -15.00 -27.15
C ALA A 219 -9.89 -15.34 -25.75
N ILE A 220 -10.43 -14.72 -24.68
CA ILE A 220 -9.96 -14.92 -23.30
C ILE A 220 -10.35 -16.30 -22.79
N THR A 221 -9.36 -17.09 -22.39
CA THR A 221 -9.56 -18.35 -21.67
C THR A 221 -9.57 -18.10 -20.17
N VAL A 222 -10.73 -18.26 -19.54
CA VAL A 222 -10.88 -18.12 -18.09
C VAL A 222 -10.58 -19.47 -17.41
N PRO A 223 -9.71 -19.51 -16.38
CA PRO A 223 -9.46 -20.74 -15.63
C PRO A 223 -10.74 -21.35 -15.05
N ALA A 224 -10.89 -22.67 -15.20
CA ALA A 224 -12.06 -23.40 -14.71
C ALA A 224 -12.24 -23.19 -13.19
N GLY A 225 -13.48 -22.92 -12.77
CA GLY A 225 -13.82 -22.67 -11.36
C GLY A 225 -13.56 -21.24 -10.87
N ASN A 226 -12.92 -20.36 -11.66
CA ASN A 226 -12.77 -18.96 -11.30
C ASN A 226 -14.06 -18.17 -11.63
N ARG A 227 -15.04 -18.26 -10.72
CA ARG A 227 -16.32 -17.57 -10.82
C ARG A 227 -16.18 -16.08 -11.04
N PHE A 228 -15.21 -15.44 -10.38
CA PHE A 228 -15.03 -13.98 -10.45
C PHE A 228 -14.68 -13.54 -11.88
N LEU A 229 -13.62 -14.11 -12.46
CA LEU A 229 -13.19 -13.77 -13.82
C LEU A 229 -14.24 -14.13 -14.86
N PHE A 230 -14.95 -15.24 -14.68
CA PHE A 230 -16.01 -15.65 -15.59
C PHE A 230 -17.14 -14.62 -15.66
N LEU A 231 -17.62 -14.17 -14.50
CA LEU A 231 -18.69 -13.17 -14.41
C LEU A 231 -18.22 -11.77 -14.85
N GLN A 232 -16.97 -11.42 -14.58
CA GLN A 232 -16.38 -10.17 -15.04
C GLN A 232 -16.30 -10.12 -16.57
N ARG A 233 -15.81 -11.19 -17.21
CA ARG A 233 -15.76 -11.30 -18.68
C ARG A 233 -17.16 -11.17 -19.29
N ALA A 234 -18.16 -11.86 -18.74
CA ALA A 234 -19.53 -11.78 -19.23
C ALA A 234 -20.13 -10.37 -19.11
N SER A 235 -19.85 -9.69 -17.99
CA SER A 235 -20.30 -8.31 -17.77
C SER A 235 -19.68 -7.34 -18.79
N LEU A 236 -18.36 -7.43 -19.01
CA LEU A 236 -17.65 -6.63 -20.01
C LEU A 236 -18.12 -6.94 -21.44
N GLN A 237 -18.43 -8.20 -21.73
CA GLN A 237 -18.93 -8.62 -23.03
C GLN A 237 -20.32 -8.02 -23.31
N ALA A 238 -21.18 -7.98 -22.28
CA ALA A 238 -22.46 -7.29 -22.37
C ALA A 238 -22.30 -5.78 -22.57
N ASP A 239 -21.38 -5.13 -21.84
CA ASP A 239 -21.05 -3.70 -22.04
C ASP A 239 -20.62 -3.43 -23.50
N ALA A 240 -19.78 -4.31 -24.06
CA ALA A 240 -19.28 -4.16 -25.42
C ALA A 240 -20.37 -4.38 -26.48
N TYR A 241 -21.27 -5.34 -26.27
CA TYR A 241 -22.43 -5.54 -27.15
C TYR A 241 -23.40 -4.37 -27.09
N GLU A 242 -23.68 -3.83 -25.90
CA GLU A 242 -24.54 -2.66 -25.72
C GLU A 242 -23.96 -1.44 -26.46
N ALA A 243 -22.66 -1.17 -26.30
CA ALA A 243 -21.98 -0.10 -27.02
C ALA A 243 -21.91 -0.32 -28.55
N ALA A 244 -22.02 -1.57 -29.01
CA ALA A 244 -22.16 -1.91 -30.43
C ALA A 244 -23.61 -1.85 -30.94
N GLY A 245 -24.58 -1.48 -30.09
CA GLY A 245 -26.01 -1.46 -30.42
C GLY A 245 -26.66 -2.85 -30.52
N ARG A 246 -26.04 -3.88 -29.95
CA ARG A 246 -26.50 -5.29 -30.00
C ARG A 246 -27.10 -5.73 -28.66
N GLN A 247 -28.22 -5.11 -28.28
CA GLN A 247 -28.86 -5.33 -26.98
C GLN A 247 -29.26 -6.79 -26.72
N ASP A 248 -29.78 -7.50 -27.73
CA ASP A 248 -30.13 -8.92 -27.60
C ASP A 248 -28.91 -9.80 -27.28
N ALA A 249 -27.76 -9.49 -27.89
CA ALA A 249 -26.51 -10.20 -27.62
C ALA A 249 -25.96 -9.89 -26.22
N ALA A 250 -26.15 -8.66 -25.73
CA ALA A 250 -25.80 -8.29 -24.37
C ALA A 250 -26.61 -9.09 -23.34
N VAL A 251 -27.93 -9.20 -23.56
CA VAL A 251 -28.83 -10.01 -22.72
C VAL A 251 -28.41 -11.48 -22.72
N ALA A 252 -28.24 -12.07 -23.91
CA ALA A 252 -27.86 -13.47 -24.06
C ALA A 252 -26.53 -13.81 -23.35
N ALA A 253 -25.54 -12.92 -23.41
CA ALA A 253 -24.26 -13.10 -22.74
C ALA A 253 -24.39 -13.15 -21.20
N LEU A 254 -25.24 -12.29 -20.63
CA LEU A 254 -25.49 -12.25 -19.18
C LEU A 254 -26.34 -13.43 -18.70
N GLU A 255 -27.32 -13.87 -19.50
CA GLU A 255 -28.15 -15.04 -19.20
C GLU A 255 -27.31 -16.32 -19.12
N ALA A 256 -26.48 -16.58 -20.14
CA ALA A 256 -25.56 -17.72 -20.16
C ALA A 256 -24.61 -17.72 -18.94
N ALA A 257 -24.19 -16.53 -18.50
CA ALA A 257 -23.34 -16.40 -17.33
C ALA A 257 -24.10 -16.72 -16.02
N THR A 258 -25.36 -16.31 -15.93
CA THR A 258 -26.23 -16.52 -14.75
C THR A 258 -26.69 -17.98 -14.65
N GLU A 259 -26.88 -18.68 -15.77
CA GLU A 259 -27.12 -20.13 -15.80
C GLU A 259 -25.95 -20.91 -15.20
N THR A 260 -24.72 -20.50 -15.49
CA THR A 260 -23.52 -21.14 -14.95
C THR A 260 -23.28 -20.75 -13.48
N PHE A 261 -23.42 -19.46 -13.16
CA PHE A 261 -23.21 -18.92 -11.82
C PHE A 261 -24.29 -17.88 -11.47
N PRO A 262 -25.32 -18.26 -10.69
CA PRO A 262 -26.38 -17.34 -10.29
C PRO A 262 -25.81 -16.08 -9.61
N ASN A 263 -26.25 -14.89 -10.07
CA ASN A 263 -25.85 -13.61 -9.51
C ASN A 263 -27.01 -12.59 -9.56
N PRO A 264 -27.55 -12.16 -8.41
CA PRO A 264 -28.67 -11.21 -8.36
C PRO A 264 -28.41 -9.87 -9.06
N ARG A 265 -27.16 -9.37 -9.02
CA ARG A 265 -26.81 -8.09 -9.67
C ARG A 265 -26.84 -8.20 -11.18
N ILE A 266 -26.43 -9.34 -11.73
CA ILE A 266 -26.48 -9.60 -13.18
C ILE A 266 -27.93 -9.79 -13.61
N GLN A 267 -28.75 -10.46 -12.81
CA GLN A 267 -30.19 -10.58 -13.10
C GLN A 267 -30.88 -9.20 -13.18
N GLN A 268 -30.62 -8.32 -12.21
CA GLN A 268 -31.14 -6.94 -12.25
C GLN A 268 -30.71 -6.20 -13.53
N ARG A 269 -29.46 -6.42 -13.98
CA ARG A 269 -28.95 -5.84 -15.22
C ARG A 269 -29.65 -6.39 -16.46
N ILE A 270 -29.92 -7.70 -16.51
CA ILE A 270 -30.71 -8.33 -17.59
C ILE A 270 -32.10 -7.71 -17.66
N ASP A 271 -32.77 -7.59 -16.52
CA ASP A 271 -34.13 -7.04 -16.43
C ASP A 271 -34.17 -5.58 -16.91
N ALA A 272 -33.17 -4.77 -16.54
CA ALA A 272 -33.02 -3.40 -17.01
C ALA A 272 -32.82 -3.31 -18.53
N LEU A 273 -31.96 -4.18 -19.10
CA LEU A 273 -31.74 -4.25 -20.54
C LEU A 273 -33.01 -4.67 -21.29
N LYS A 274 -33.81 -5.61 -20.77
CA LYS A 274 -35.09 -6.00 -21.40
C LYS A 274 -36.16 -4.91 -21.28
N GLY A 275 -36.21 -4.22 -20.13
CA GLY A 275 -37.19 -3.15 -19.86
C GLY A 275 -36.99 -1.90 -20.71
N GLY A 276 -35.73 -1.51 -20.97
CA GLY A 276 -35.38 -0.29 -21.72
C GLY A 276 -35.80 -0.28 -23.20
N GLY A 277 -36.12 -1.42 -23.81
CA GLY A 277 -36.63 -1.51 -25.18
C GLY A 277 -38.11 -1.11 -25.36
N SER A 278 -38.81 -0.77 -24.27
CA SER A 278 -40.28 -0.58 -24.25
C SER A 278 -40.73 0.89 -24.30
N GLY A 279 -39.82 1.86 -24.44
CA GLY A 279 -40.13 3.27 -24.18
C GLY A 279 -39.34 4.26 -25.02
N ALA A 280 -39.57 4.28 -26.34
CA ALA A 280 -39.32 5.47 -27.16
C ALA A 280 -40.63 6.29 -27.26
N PRO A 281 -40.74 7.49 -26.67
CA PRO A 281 -41.76 8.44 -27.11
C PRO A 281 -41.32 9.06 -28.45
N ARG A 282 -42.27 9.16 -29.38
CA ARG A 282 -42.16 9.84 -30.68
C ARG A 282 -41.82 11.32 -30.53
#